data_AF-A0A935BET1-F1
#
_entry.id   AF-A0A935BET1-F1
#
_cell.length_a   1.000
_cell.length_b   1.000
_cell.length_c   1.000
_cell.angle_alpha   90.00
_cell.angle_beta   90.00
_cell.angle_gamma   90.00
#
_symmetry.space_group_name_H-M   'P 1'
#
loop_
_entity.id
_entity.type
_entity.pdbx_description
1 polymer ?
#
loop_
_entity_poly.entity_id
_entity_poly.type
_entity_poly.pdbx_seq_one_letter_code
_entity_poly.pdbx_strand_id
1 'polypeptide(L)'
;MTTRHLLFALAVSSLSFNALANEAVAQPANAIPANTDEWVRYLSDFTRNGEMLADPKKFVAALAAVSEPGFLISATNAVLDPNLYMQSMSTLMDPKAYANYARAMDPNVMTAWTQALLDPQFVNAVGYVLTDPSKLMRWVMAPIDPKVLNTAMQLLNPNVYLRMATAPADPRMASMATAPLNPNWYAGWMNSAMAPSSYGPTMGSWMNPAALGALPTLPTFPGLPGAGYPVMMPMPR
;
A
#
# COMPACT_ATOMS: atom_id res chain seq x y z
N MET A 1 30.97 -46.09 42.39
CA MET A 1 29.83 -47.03 42.29
C MET A 1 28.61 -46.16 42.02
N THR A 2 27.85 -46.23 40.94
CA THR A 2 27.66 -47.22 39.86
C THR A 2 27.00 -46.50 38.68
N THR A 3 27.18 -47.08 37.51
CA THR A 3 27.09 -46.51 36.16
C THR A 3 25.76 -46.84 35.46
N ARG A 4 25.39 -46.02 34.46
CA ARG A 4 24.72 -46.36 33.16
C ARG A 4 23.24 -46.81 33.16
N HIS A 5 22.42 -46.15 32.31
CA HIS A 5 21.96 -46.65 30.98
C HIS A 5 21.02 -45.61 30.28
N LEU A 6 21.45 -45.05 29.14
CA LEU A 6 20.87 -45.18 27.76
C LEU A 6 19.76 -44.14 27.43
N LEU A 7 20.00 -43.05 26.68
CA LEU A 7 20.11 -42.91 25.20
C LEU A 7 18.97 -43.57 24.39
N PHE A 8 18.06 -42.77 23.82
CA PHE A 8 17.25 -42.95 22.59
C PHE A 8 16.33 -41.70 22.47
N ALA A 9 16.13 -40.98 21.37
CA ALA A 9 16.47 -41.14 19.97
C ALA A 9 16.58 -39.75 19.30
N LEU A 10 17.55 -39.62 18.40
CA LEU A 10 17.76 -38.52 17.48
C LEU A 10 17.28 -38.98 16.09
N ALA A 11 16.59 -38.07 15.39
CA ALA A 11 16.29 -38.05 13.95
C ALA A 11 15.36 -39.13 13.37
N VAL A 12 14.25 -38.67 12.76
CA VAL A 12 13.52 -39.11 11.55
C VAL A 12 12.32 -38.14 11.50
N SER A 13 11.98 -37.36 10.48
CA SER A 13 12.43 -37.20 9.11
C SER A 13 11.67 -36.01 8.51
N SER A 14 12.39 -35.27 7.67
CA SER A 14 11.91 -34.43 6.57
C SER A 14 10.64 -34.92 5.84
N LEU A 15 9.48 -34.36 6.18
CA LEU A 15 8.22 -34.31 5.40
C LEU A 15 7.46 -33.11 6.01
N SER A 16 7.28 -31.94 5.40
CA SER A 16 6.77 -31.68 4.06
C SER A 16 7.10 -30.24 3.64
N PHE A 17 7.97 -30.09 2.63
CA PHE A 17 8.37 -28.82 2.01
C PHE A 17 7.31 -28.20 1.08
N ASN A 18 6.03 -28.56 1.17
CA ASN A 18 5.01 -28.12 0.19
C ASN A 18 3.60 -27.83 0.74
N ALA A 19 3.39 -27.75 2.06
CA ALA A 19 2.04 -27.63 2.65
C ALA A 19 1.71 -26.29 3.32
N LEU A 20 2.58 -25.27 3.25
CA LEU A 20 2.29 -23.92 3.76
C LEU A 20 2.24 -22.85 2.65
N ALA A 21 2.27 -23.27 1.39
CA ALA A 21 2.06 -22.40 0.24
C ALA A 21 0.57 -22.19 -0.01
N ASN A 22 -0.14 -21.52 0.92
CA ASN A 22 -1.30 -20.68 0.57
C ASN A 22 -1.90 -19.84 1.71
N GLU A 23 -1.25 -19.70 2.86
CA GLU A 23 -1.56 -18.54 3.70
C GLU A 23 -0.90 -17.34 3.03
N ALA A 24 -1.72 -16.56 2.32
CA ALA A 24 -1.40 -15.18 2.01
C ALA A 24 -1.10 -14.51 3.35
N VAL A 25 0.18 -14.46 3.73
CA VAL A 25 0.66 -13.64 4.83
C VAL A 25 0.13 -12.26 4.52
N ALA A 26 -0.84 -11.80 5.30
CA ALA A 26 -1.33 -10.45 5.23
C ALA A 26 -0.11 -9.56 5.43
N GLN A 27 0.41 -8.98 4.34
CA GLN A 27 1.46 -7.97 4.42
C GLN A 27 0.95 -6.92 5.40
N PRO A 28 1.76 -6.51 6.40
CA PRO A 28 1.31 -5.53 7.37
C PRO A 28 0.84 -4.30 6.59
N ALA A 29 -0.24 -3.66 7.06
CA ALA A 29 -0.93 -2.61 6.32
C ALA A 29 0.03 -1.51 5.78
N ASN A 30 1.20 -1.33 6.43
CA ASN A 30 2.24 -0.38 6.08
C ASN A 30 3.53 -0.95 5.43
N ALA A 31 3.57 -2.21 5.00
CA ALA A 31 4.76 -2.75 4.33
C ALA A 31 5.03 -2.03 3.01
N ILE A 32 6.29 -1.62 2.81
CA ILE A 32 6.78 -1.15 1.51
C ILE A 32 6.96 -2.37 0.60
N PRO A 33 6.37 -2.40 -0.61
CA PRO A 33 6.56 -3.48 -1.57
C PRO A 33 8.05 -3.73 -1.88
N ALA A 34 8.45 -5.00 -1.94
CA ALA A 34 9.86 -5.38 -2.02
C ALA A 34 10.42 -5.41 -3.45
N ASN A 35 9.57 -5.56 -4.47
CA ASN A 35 9.97 -5.73 -5.86
C ASN A 35 8.98 -5.06 -6.83
N THR A 36 9.35 -4.98 -8.11
CA THR A 36 8.55 -4.28 -9.14
C THR A 36 7.17 -4.90 -9.35
N ASP A 37 7.03 -6.22 -9.26
CA ASP A 37 5.74 -6.91 -9.42
C ASP A 37 4.78 -6.60 -8.27
N GLU A 38 5.28 -6.59 -7.03
CA GLU A 38 4.50 -6.16 -5.87
C GLU A 38 4.14 -4.67 -5.95
N TRP A 39 5.04 -3.81 -6.43
CA TRP A 39 4.73 -2.41 -6.68
C TRP A 39 3.64 -2.22 -7.71
N VAL A 40 3.66 -2.98 -8.81
CA VAL A 40 2.60 -2.93 -9.81
C VAL A 40 1.26 -3.36 -9.22
N ARG A 41 1.22 -4.48 -8.48
CA ARG A 41 0.00 -4.92 -7.78
C ARG A 41 -0.51 -3.91 -6.77
N TYR A 42 0.39 -3.35 -5.97
CA TYR A 42 0.09 -2.33 -4.98
C TYR A 42 -0.49 -1.07 -5.63
N LEU A 43 0.11 -0.58 -6.72
CA LEU A 43 -0.35 0.61 -7.44
C LEU A 43 -1.70 0.39 -8.14
N SER A 44 -1.97 -0.85 -8.57
CA SER A 44 -3.27 -1.26 -9.14
C SER A 44 -4.37 -1.50 -8.09
N ASP A 45 -4.04 -1.52 -6.80
CA ASP A 45 -5.00 -1.67 -5.70
C ASP A 45 -5.43 -0.29 -5.16
N PHE A 46 -6.60 0.18 -5.58
CA PHE A 46 -7.14 1.49 -5.19
C PHE A 46 -7.50 1.60 -3.70
N THR A 47 -7.62 0.47 -3.00
CA THR A 47 -7.87 0.48 -1.55
C THR A 47 -6.61 0.75 -0.73
N ARG A 48 -5.42 0.70 -1.35
CA ARG A 48 -4.12 0.87 -0.66
C ARG A 48 -3.17 1.85 -1.32
N ASN A 49 -3.18 1.98 -2.66
CA ASN A 49 -2.20 2.78 -3.39
C ASN A 49 -2.08 4.24 -2.92
N GLY A 50 -3.19 4.87 -2.52
CA GLY A 50 -3.26 6.21 -1.91
C GLY A 50 -2.40 6.40 -0.66
N GLU A 51 -2.00 5.34 0.06
CA GLU A 51 -1.06 5.44 1.19
C GLU A 51 0.31 6.00 0.76
N MET A 52 0.71 5.87 -0.51
CA MET A 52 1.94 6.50 -1.01
C MET A 52 1.85 8.03 -0.98
N LEU A 53 0.63 8.58 -1.09
CA LEU A 53 0.39 10.01 -1.00
C LEU A 53 0.28 10.46 0.46
N ALA A 54 -0.09 9.54 1.36
CA ALA A 54 -0.17 9.81 2.78
C ALA A 54 1.19 9.72 3.50
N ASP A 55 2.18 9.03 2.93
CA ASP A 55 3.51 8.81 3.53
C ASP A 55 4.65 9.19 2.57
N PRO A 56 5.42 10.25 2.86
CA PRO A 56 6.55 10.68 2.06
C PRO A 56 7.61 9.58 1.83
N LYS A 57 7.84 8.68 2.79
CA LYS A 57 8.82 7.60 2.63
C LYS A 57 8.34 6.56 1.61
N LYS A 58 7.07 6.17 1.69
CA LYS A 58 6.45 5.29 0.69
C LYS A 58 6.44 5.95 -0.70
N PHE A 59 6.22 7.26 -0.77
CA PHE A 59 6.33 7.99 -2.04
C PHE A 59 7.71 7.85 -2.68
N VAL A 60 8.79 8.06 -1.92
CA VAL A 60 10.16 7.92 -2.46
C VAL A 60 10.42 6.50 -2.92
N ALA A 61 9.97 5.50 -2.16
CA ALA A 61 10.10 4.10 -2.56
C ALA A 61 9.30 3.79 -3.84
N ALA A 62 8.08 4.35 -3.97
CA ALA A 62 7.27 4.23 -5.19
C ALA A 62 7.95 4.92 -6.38
N LEU A 63 8.47 6.13 -6.19
CA LEU A 63 9.21 6.87 -7.20
C LEU A 63 10.46 6.10 -7.66
N ALA A 64 11.19 5.51 -6.72
CA ALA A 64 12.34 4.67 -7.00
C ALA A 64 11.93 3.47 -7.86
N ALA A 65 10.85 2.77 -7.50
CA ALA A 65 10.36 1.62 -8.25
C ALA A 65 9.86 1.99 -9.65
N VAL A 66 9.01 3.01 -9.78
CA VAL A 66 8.37 3.41 -11.04
C VAL A 66 9.38 3.94 -12.08
N SER A 67 10.51 4.47 -11.63
CA SER A 67 11.56 4.98 -12.50
C SER A 67 12.54 3.91 -13.01
N GLU A 68 12.40 2.65 -12.57
CA GLU A 68 13.22 1.54 -13.07
C GLU A 68 12.66 0.98 -14.40
N PRO A 69 13.51 0.56 -15.34
CA PRO A 69 13.05 -0.09 -16.57
C PRO A 69 12.30 -1.39 -16.28
N GLY A 70 12.69 -2.11 -15.23
CA GLY A 70 12.01 -3.34 -14.79
C GLY A 70 10.55 -3.12 -14.42
N PHE A 71 10.22 -1.93 -13.89
CA PHE A 71 8.83 -1.60 -13.57
C PHE A 71 7.97 -1.48 -14.83
N LEU A 72 8.47 -0.90 -15.91
CA LEU A 72 7.71 -0.86 -17.17
C LEU A 72 7.42 -2.25 -17.72
N ILE A 73 8.34 -3.19 -17.56
CA ILE A 73 8.15 -4.59 -18.00
C ILE A 73 7.07 -5.25 -17.15
N SER A 74 7.19 -5.16 -15.83
CA SER A 74 6.20 -5.67 -14.88
C SER A 74 4.82 -5.04 -15.13
N ALA A 75 4.75 -3.72 -15.35
CA ALA A 75 3.54 -2.98 -15.66
C ALA A 75 2.93 -3.41 -17.01
N THR A 76 3.77 -3.64 -18.02
CA THR A 76 3.34 -4.16 -19.32
C THR A 76 2.71 -5.54 -19.16
N ASN A 77 3.39 -6.45 -18.48
CA ASN A 77 2.88 -7.80 -18.22
C ASN A 77 1.57 -7.77 -17.42
N ALA A 78 1.46 -6.83 -16.47
CA ALA A 78 0.26 -6.57 -15.68
C ALA A 78 -0.93 -6.08 -16.52
N VAL A 79 -0.72 -5.18 -17.48
CA VAL A 79 -1.76 -4.72 -18.41
C VAL A 79 -2.29 -5.88 -19.28
N LEU A 80 -1.42 -6.85 -19.58
CA LEU A 80 -1.79 -8.05 -20.32
C LEU A 80 -2.44 -9.14 -19.44
N ASP A 81 -2.51 -8.94 -18.12
CA ASP A 81 -3.17 -9.86 -17.20
C ASP A 81 -4.62 -9.42 -16.93
N PRO A 82 -5.62 -10.12 -17.50
CA PRO A 82 -7.01 -9.78 -17.26
C PRO A 82 -7.40 -9.92 -15.78
N ASN A 83 -6.73 -10.78 -15.00
CA ASN A 83 -7.05 -10.92 -13.58
C ASN A 83 -6.69 -9.68 -12.78
N LEU A 84 -5.51 -9.10 -13.04
CA LEU A 84 -5.09 -7.88 -12.37
C LEU A 84 -5.97 -6.70 -12.77
N TYR A 85 -6.39 -6.63 -14.04
CA TYR A 85 -7.39 -5.66 -14.47
C TYR A 85 -8.70 -5.79 -13.67
N MET A 86 -9.27 -7.00 -13.55
CA MET A 86 -10.49 -7.23 -12.78
C MET A 86 -10.31 -6.89 -11.29
N GLN A 87 -9.16 -7.25 -10.72
CA GLN A 87 -8.83 -6.90 -9.34
C GLN A 87 -8.75 -5.38 -9.16
N SER A 88 -8.09 -4.67 -10.08
CA SER A 88 -7.99 -3.21 -10.00
C SER A 88 -9.37 -2.55 -10.06
N MET A 89 -10.22 -3.00 -10.98
CA MET A 89 -11.57 -2.48 -11.13
C MET A 89 -12.44 -2.81 -9.89
N SER A 90 -12.26 -3.98 -9.28
CA SER A 90 -13.01 -4.34 -8.07
C SER A 90 -12.58 -3.51 -6.87
N THR A 91 -11.27 -3.25 -6.72
CA THR A 91 -10.75 -2.37 -5.67
C THR A 91 -11.20 -0.91 -5.84
N LEU A 92 -11.40 -0.46 -7.08
CA LEU A 92 -11.96 0.87 -7.35
C LEU A 92 -13.43 0.98 -6.92
N MET A 93 -14.22 -0.08 -7.12
CA MET A 93 -15.62 -0.14 -6.68
C MET A 93 -15.78 -0.37 -5.17
N ASP A 94 -14.70 -0.70 -4.44
CA ASP A 94 -14.71 -0.92 -3.00
C ASP A 94 -14.82 0.44 -2.27
N PRO A 95 -15.79 0.61 -1.33
CA PRO A 95 -15.89 1.79 -0.48
C PRO A 95 -14.60 2.18 0.27
N LYS A 96 -13.69 1.22 0.49
CA LYS A 96 -12.37 1.46 1.11
C LYS A 96 -11.44 2.29 0.24
N ALA A 97 -11.61 2.28 -1.09
CA ALA A 97 -10.82 3.15 -1.97
C ALA A 97 -11.07 4.63 -1.65
N TYR A 98 -12.32 5.00 -1.36
CA TYR A 98 -12.62 6.36 -0.89
C TYR A 98 -11.88 6.70 0.39
N ALA A 99 -11.98 5.84 1.40
CA ALA A 99 -11.30 6.05 2.69
C ALA A 99 -9.77 6.13 2.52
N ASN A 100 -9.20 5.38 1.58
CA ASN A 100 -7.78 5.42 1.27
C ASN A 100 -7.34 6.82 0.79
N TYR A 101 -8.04 7.41 -0.17
CA TYR A 101 -7.71 8.75 -0.68
C TYR A 101 -8.12 9.87 0.27
N ALA A 102 -9.23 9.72 1.00
CA ALA A 102 -9.65 10.69 2.00
C ALA A 102 -8.61 10.86 3.11
N ARG A 103 -7.97 9.77 3.56
CA ARG A 103 -6.85 9.83 4.52
C ARG A 103 -5.64 10.59 3.98
N ALA A 104 -5.36 10.53 2.67
CA ALA A 104 -4.26 11.28 2.07
C ALA A 104 -4.46 12.81 2.12
N MET A 105 -5.70 13.26 2.38
CA MET A 105 -6.03 14.68 2.54
C MET A 105 -6.07 15.12 4.01
N ASP A 106 -5.74 14.24 4.96
CA ASP A 106 -5.73 14.58 6.40
C ASP A 106 -4.68 15.67 6.68
N PRO A 107 -4.96 16.65 7.55
CA PRO A 107 -3.99 17.69 7.91
C PRO A 107 -2.63 17.16 8.40
N ASN A 108 -2.60 16.00 9.08
CA ASN A 108 -1.34 15.39 9.52
C ASN A 108 -0.47 14.98 8.33
N VAL A 109 -1.07 14.53 7.22
CA VAL A 109 -0.33 14.20 5.99
C VAL A 109 0.36 15.45 5.46
N MET A 110 -0.32 16.59 5.44
CA MET A 110 0.29 17.86 5.02
C MET A 110 1.47 18.26 5.92
N THR A 111 1.36 18.04 7.24
CA THR A 111 2.48 18.28 8.16
C THR A 111 3.65 17.33 7.91
N ALA A 112 3.38 16.04 7.64
CA ALA A 112 4.40 15.05 7.33
C ALA A 112 5.14 15.40 6.03
N TRP A 113 4.42 15.84 5.00
CA TRP A 113 5.02 16.35 3.76
C TRP A 113 5.83 17.62 3.96
N THR A 114 5.34 18.56 4.76
CA THR A 114 6.09 19.78 5.10
C THR A 114 7.40 19.42 5.81
N GLN A 115 7.35 18.51 6.78
CA GLN A 115 8.54 18.02 7.48
C GLN A 115 9.50 17.29 6.53
N ALA A 116 8.99 16.43 5.66
CA ALA A 116 9.79 15.71 4.68
C ALA A 116 10.50 16.66 3.71
N LEU A 117 9.82 17.71 3.23
CA LEU A 117 10.44 18.71 2.35
C LEU A 117 11.52 19.55 3.05
N LEU A 118 11.44 19.70 4.37
CA LEU A 118 12.47 20.34 5.18
C LEU A 118 13.60 19.38 5.58
N ASP A 119 13.40 18.06 5.44
CA ASP A 119 14.40 17.04 5.76
C ASP A 119 15.42 16.88 4.61
N PRO A 120 16.71 17.18 4.84
CA PRO A 120 17.75 16.98 3.83
C PRO A 120 17.84 15.53 3.34
N GLN A 121 17.52 14.53 4.20
CA GLN A 121 17.58 13.12 3.79
C GLN A 121 16.54 12.79 2.73
N PHE A 122 15.33 13.32 2.88
CA PHE A 122 14.26 13.14 1.90
C PHE A 122 14.62 13.80 0.56
N VAL A 123 15.07 15.06 0.59
CA VAL A 123 15.47 15.80 -0.62
C VAL A 123 16.61 15.09 -1.35
N ASN A 124 17.61 14.62 -0.61
CA ASN A 124 18.71 13.84 -1.18
C ASN A 124 18.21 12.53 -1.78
N ALA A 125 17.32 11.79 -1.10
CA ALA A 125 16.78 10.53 -1.61
C ALA A 125 16.01 10.72 -2.93
N VAL A 126 15.18 11.76 -3.04
CA VAL A 126 14.51 12.12 -4.29
C VAL A 126 15.54 12.47 -5.38
N GLY A 127 16.54 13.29 -5.03
CA GLY A 127 17.64 13.63 -5.94
C GLY A 127 18.35 12.38 -6.48
N TYR A 128 18.74 11.46 -5.60
CA TYR A 128 19.39 10.20 -5.97
C TYR A 128 18.53 9.36 -6.91
N VAL A 129 17.23 9.23 -6.65
CA VAL A 129 16.32 8.47 -7.51
C VAL A 129 16.31 9.03 -8.94
N LEU A 130 16.42 10.35 -9.10
CA LEU A 130 16.39 11.02 -10.40
C LEU A 130 17.75 11.05 -11.10
N THR A 131 18.86 11.03 -10.35
CA THR A 131 20.21 11.20 -10.90
C THR A 131 21.10 9.96 -10.82
N ASP A 132 20.58 8.80 -10.41
CA ASP A 132 21.38 7.58 -10.25
C ASP A 132 22.05 7.16 -11.58
N PRO A 133 23.39 7.20 -11.68
CA PRO A 133 24.10 6.78 -12.89
C PRO A 133 23.90 5.29 -13.19
N SER A 134 23.73 4.46 -12.16
CA SER A 134 23.48 3.03 -12.31
C SER A 134 22.14 2.78 -13.01
N LYS A 135 21.14 3.61 -12.70
CA LYS A 135 19.82 3.55 -13.34
C LYS A 135 19.90 3.92 -14.82
N LEU A 136 20.67 4.94 -15.18
CA LEU A 136 20.91 5.29 -16.58
C LEU A 136 21.55 4.12 -17.35
N MET A 137 22.52 3.44 -16.75
CA MET A 137 23.12 2.25 -17.37
C MET A 137 22.11 1.11 -17.54
N ARG A 138 21.20 0.90 -16.57
CA ARG A 138 20.11 -0.08 -16.72
C ARG A 138 19.19 0.29 -17.88
N TRP A 139 18.85 1.57 -18.06
CA TRP A 139 18.07 2.04 -19.20
C TRP A 139 18.78 1.83 -20.54
N VAL A 140 20.09 2.10 -20.60
CA VAL A 140 20.91 1.84 -21.80
C VAL A 140 20.90 0.36 -22.17
N MET A 141 20.94 -0.52 -21.16
CA MET A 141 20.92 -1.98 -21.37
C MET A 141 19.52 -2.57 -21.51
N ALA A 142 18.46 -1.82 -21.18
CA ALA A 142 17.08 -2.32 -21.17
C ALA A 142 16.65 -2.96 -22.50
N PRO A 143 16.96 -2.41 -23.70
CA PRO A 143 16.54 -3.02 -24.97
C PRO A 143 17.09 -4.42 -25.23
N ILE A 144 18.23 -4.77 -24.61
CA ILE A 144 18.88 -6.09 -24.74
C ILE A 144 18.68 -6.96 -23.50
N ASP A 145 17.91 -6.50 -22.51
CA ASP A 145 17.58 -7.28 -21.32
C ASP A 145 16.72 -8.49 -21.72
N PRO A 146 17.08 -9.73 -21.31
CA PRO A 146 16.28 -10.92 -21.58
C PRO A 146 14.80 -10.79 -21.17
N LYS A 147 14.50 -10.06 -20.10
CA LYS A 147 13.11 -9.82 -19.65
C LYS A 147 12.34 -8.96 -20.65
N VAL A 148 12.95 -7.90 -21.20
CA VAL A 148 12.32 -7.05 -22.23
C VAL A 148 12.06 -7.88 -23.48
N LEU A 149 13.04 -8.66 -23.93
CA LEU A 149 12.91 -9.52 -25.10
C LEU A 149 11.81 -10.58 -24.90
N ASN A 150 11.74 -11.19 -23.72
CA ASN A 150 10.68 -12.15 -23.39
C ASN A 150 9.29 -11.51 -23.40
N THR A 151 9.12 -10.33 -22.81
CA THR A 151 7.85 -9.59 -22.86
C THR A 151 7.49 -9.19 -24.29
N ALA A 152 8.45 -8.78 -25.12
CA ALA A 152 8.23 -8.50 -26.53
C ALA A 152 7.71 -9.75 -27.28
N MET A 153 8.27 -10.93 -27.01
CA MET A 153 7.77 -12.19 -27.57
C MET A 153 6.37 -12.56 -27.04
N GLN A 154 6.06 -12.26 -25.77
CA GLN A 154 4.72 -12.46 -25.21
C GLN A 154 3.67 -11.56 -25.87
N LEU A 155 4.01 -10.32 -26.23
CA LEU A 155 3.13 -9.43 -26.97
C LEU A 155 2.76 -9.96 -28.36
N LEU A 156 3.61 -10.80 -28.95
CA LEU A 156 3.33 -11.48 -30.22
C LEU A 156 2.50 -12.77 -30.03
N ASN A 157 2.27 -13.20 -28.79
CA ASN A 157 1.53 -14.43 -28.51
C ASN A 157 0.02 -14.22 -28.69
N PRO A 158 -0.64 -14.89 -29.65
CA PRO A 158 -2.08 -14.74 -29.90
C PRO A 158 -2.93 -15.12 -28.68
N ASN A 159 -2.42 -16.00 -27.80
CA ASN A 159 -3.14 -16.43 -26.60
C ASN A 159 -3.38 -15.30 -25.62
N VAL A 160 -2.52 -14.28 -25.57
CA VAL A 160 -2.73 -13.10 -24.73
C VAL A 160 -4.00 -12.37 -25.15
N TYR A 161 -4.18 -12.15 -26.45
CA TYR A 161 -5.37 -11.51 -27.00
C TYR A 161 -6.62 -12.37 -26.84
N LEU A 162 -6.52 -13.69 -27.00
CA LEU A 162 -7.63 -14.60 -26.75
C LEU A 162 -8.12 -14.54 -25.30
N ARG A 163 -7.19 -14.51 -24.33
CA ARG A 163 -7.55 -14.34 -22.90
C ARG A 163 -8.20 -13.00 -22.64
N MET A 164 -7.70 -11.93 -23.27
CA MET A 164 -8.30 -10.61 -23.11
C MET A 164 -9.68 -10.52 -23.77
N ALA A 165 -9.87 -11.18 -24.91
CA ALA A 165 -11.16 -11.25 -25.61
C ALA A 165 -12.23 -12.00 -24.81
N THR A 166 -11.84 -13.03 -24.04
CA THR A 166 -12.75 -13.77 -23.17
C THR A 166 -12.90 -13.17 -21.78
N ALA A 167 -12.06 -12.21 -21.40
CA ALA A 167 -12.09 -11.58 -20.07
C ALA A 167 -13.46 -10.96 -19.71
N PRO A 168 -14.22 -10.31 -20.61
CA PRO A 168 -15.56 -9.79 -20.30
C PRO A 168 -16.59 -10.89 -19.99
N ALA A 169 -16.35 -12.13 -20.42
CA ALA A 169 -17.23 -13.26 -20.15
C ALA A 169 -16.94 -13.94 -18.78
N ASP A 170 -15.95 -13.45 -18.02
CA ASP A 170 -15.66 -13.97 -16.67
C ASP A 170 -16.86 -13.72 -15.74
N PRO A 171 -17.33 -14.72 -14.96
CA PRO A 171 -18.39 -14.55 -13.97
C PRO A 171 -18.15 -13.40 -12.98
N ARG A 172 -16.87 -13.06 -12.70
CA ARG A 172 -16.50 -11.92 -11.86
C ARG A 172 -16.87 -10.57 -12.50
N MET A 173 -16.88 -10.48 -13.82
CA MET A 173 -17.38 -9.29 -14.51
C MET A 173 -18.90 -9.14 -14.38
N ALA A 174 -19.64 -10.26 -14.43
CA ALA A 174 -21.08 -10.23 -14.22
C ALA A 174 -21.47 -9.78 -12.80
N SER A 175 -20.71 -10.22 -11.78
CA SER A 175 -20.93 -9.77 -10.40
C SER A 175 -20.61 -8.28 -10.22
N MET A 176 -19.58 -7.76 -10.90
CA MET A 176 -19.25 -6.33 -10.88
C MET A 176 -20.26 -5.48 -11.66
N ALA A 177 -20.73 -5.95 -12.81
CA ALA A 177 -21.76 -5.26 -13.61
C ALA A 177 -23.08 -5.12 -12.85
N THR A 178 -23.37 -6.06 -11.94
CA THR A 178 -24.56 -6.03 -11.09
C THR A 178 -24.32 -5.38 -9.73
N ALA A 179 -23.07 -5.02 -9.38
CA ALA A 179 -22.75 -4.41 -8.09
C ALA A 179 -23.52 -3.11 -7.81
N PRO A 180 -23.68 -2.17 -8.76
CA PRO A 180 -24.48 -0.96 -8.54
C PRO A 180 -25.98 -1.24 -8.38
N LEU A 181 -26.48 -2.40 -8.78
CA LEU A 181 -27.89 -2.76 -8.59
C LEU A 181 -28.17 -3.28 -7.17
N ASN A 182 -27.13 -3.55 -6.39
CA ASN A 182 -27.23 -4.05 -5.03
C ASN A 182 -27.39 -2.87 -4.04
N PRO A 183 -28.50 -2.78 -3.29
CA PRO A 183 -28.69 -1.73 -2.27
C PRO A 183 -27.57 -1.70 -1.21
N ASN A 184 -26.98 -2.87 -0.91
CA ASN A 184 -25.89 -2.98 0.05
C ASN A 184 -24.60 -2.31 -0.45
N TRP A 185 -24.41 -2.18 -1.76
CA TRP A 185 -23.27 -1.45 -2.33
C TRP A 185 -23.34 0.03 -1.94
N TYR A 186 -24.51 0.67 -2.10
CA TYR A 186 -24.73 2.06 -1.66
C TYR A 186 -24.61 2.21 -0.15
N ALA A 187 -25.15 1.26 0.62
CA ALA A 187 -25.00 1.27 2.07
C ALA A 187 -23.53 1.21 2.49
N GLY A 188 -22.70 0.42 1.79
CA GLY A 188 -21.26 0.35 1.99
C GLY A 188 -20.55 1.69 1.74
N TRP A 189 -20.89 2.37 0.64
CA TRP A 189 -20.36 3.70 0.31
C TRP A 189 -20.82 4.79 1.27
N MET A 190 -22.09 4.76 1.70
CA MET A 190 -22.60 5.68 2.70
C MET A 190 -21.91 5.46 4.05
N ASN A 191 -21.73 4.20 4.45
CA ASN A 191 -21.03 3.87 5.68
C ASN A 191 -19.56 4.29 5.64
N SER A 192 -18.86 4.09 4.51
CA SER A 192 -17.47 4.57 4.39
C SER A 192 -17.38 6.09 4.40
N ALA A 193 -18.31 6.80 3.76
CA ALA A 193 -18.35 8.26 3.79
C ALA A 193 -18.76 8.83 5.17
N MET A 194 -19.54 8.12 5.97
CA MET A 194 -19.95 8.60 7.30
C MET A 194 -19.00 8.17 8.41
N ALA A 195 -18.20 7.12 8.19
CA ALA A 195 -17.30 6.59 9.20
C ALA A 195 -16.12 7.57 9.45
N PRO A 196 -15.89 8.01 10.71
CA PRO A 196 -14.75 8.86 11.06
C PRO A 196 -13.39 8.23 10.70
N SER A 197 -13.29 6.90 10.72
CA SER A 197 -12.09 6.15 10.34
C SER A 197 -11.66 6.34 8.88
N SER A 198 -12.55 6.85 8.03
CA SER A 198 -12.27 7.05 6.61
C SER A 198 -11.46 8.31 6.34
N TYR A 199 -11.41 9.26 7.27
CA TYR A 199 -10.82 10.59 7.03
C TYR A 199 -9.45 10.81 7.68
N GLY A 200 -8.89 9.79 8.31
CA GLY A 200 -7.61 9.90 8.99
C GLY A 200 -7.74 10.37 10.44
N PRO A 201 -6.64 10.41 11.21
CA PRO A 201 -6.70 10.63 12.65
C PRO A 201 -7.24 12.01 13.03
N THR A 202 -6.89 13.07 12.29
CA THR A 202 -7.25 14.44 12.65
C THR A 202 -8.70 14.73 12.26
N MET A 203 -9.07 14.47 11.01
CA MET A 203 -10.45 14.70 10.58
C MET A 203 -11.41 13.70 11.23
N GLY A 204 -11.00 12.45 11.41
CA GLY A 204 -11.78 11.45 12.13
C GLY A 204 -12.03 11.81 13.61
N SER A 205 -11.02 12.36 14.30
CA SER A 205 -11.19 12.85 15.67
C SER A 205 -12.12 14.06 15.74
N TRP A 206 -12.18 14.90 14.71
CA TRP A 206 -13.09 16.04 14.65
C TRP A 206 -14.54 15.62 14.39
N MET A 207 -14.74 14.61 13.53
CA MET A 207 -16.07 14.06 13.21
C MET A 207 -16.65 13.20 14.34
N ASN A 208 -15.82 12.68 15.24
CA ASN A 208 -16.25 11.98 16.45
C ASN A 208 -15.73 12.69 17.70
N PRO A 209 -16.43 13.73 18.19
CA PRO A 209 -16.00 14.50 19.35
C PRO A 209 -15.95 13.69 20.67
N ALA A 210 -16.56 12.51 20.73
CA ALA A 210 -16.38 11.60 21.88
C ALA A 210 -14.96 11.00 21.95
N ALA A 211 -14.19 11.05 20.85
CA ALA A 211 -12.78 10.67 20.80
C ALA A 211 -11.80 11.81 21.18
N LEU A 212 -12.30 13.05 21.37
CA LEU A 212 -11.48 14.22 21.75
C LEU A 212 -10.83 14.09 23.14
N GLY A 213 -11.23 13.11 23.96
CA GLY A 213 -10.56 12.79 25.21
C GLY A 213 -9.17 12.15 25.05
N ALA A 214 -8.79 11.78 23.83
CA ALA A 214 -7.51 11.15 23.50
C ALA A 214 -6.73 11.95 22.45
N LEU A 215 -6.75 13.29 22.53
CA LEU A 215 -5.80 14.09 21.78
C LEU A 215 -4.38 13.63 22.14
N PRO A 216 -3.55 13.19 21.17
CA PRO A 216 -2.13 13.06 21.44
C PRO A 216 -1.65 14.45 21.86
N THR A 217 -1.06 14.53 23.05
CA THR A 217 -0.41 15.75 23.53
C THR A 217 0.47 16.28 22.40
N LEU A 218 0.18 17.48 21.91
CA LEU A 218 1.06 18.17 20.98
C LEU A 218 2.49 18.06 21.53
N PRO A 219 3.50 17.70 20.73
CA PRO A 219 4.87 17.68 21.20
C PRO A 219 5.18 19.05 21.76
N THR A 220 5.41 19.11 23.07
CA THR A 220 5.83 20.32 23.77
C THR A 220 7.17 20.73 23.19
N PHE A 221 7.18 21.81 22.42
CA PHE A 221 8.42 22.43 21.97
C PHE A 221 9.23 22.84 23.22
N PRO A 222 10.46 22.32 23.41
CA PRO A 222 11.32 22.78 24.48
C PRO A 222 11.71 24.22 24.20
N GLY A 223 11.14 25.18 24.92
CA GLY A 223 11.60 26.59 24.87
C GLY A 223 10.54 27.69 24.88
N LEU A 224 9.24 27.37 24.85
CA LEU A 224 8.19 28.39 25.06
C LEU A 224 7.89 28.51 26.56
N PRO A 225 8.05 29.70 27.19
CA PRO A 225 7.71 29.88 28.59
C PRO A 225 6.21 29.65 28.77
N GLY A 226 5.87 28.71 29.65
CA GLY A 226 4.51 28.28 29.91
C GLY A 226 3.59 29.46 30.22
N ALA A 227 2.62 29.70 29.35
CA ALA A 227 1.47 30.51 29.68
C ALA A 227 0.66 29.75 30.74
N GLY A 228 0.91 30.06 32.00
CA GLY A 228 0.14 29.57 33.13
C GLY A 228 -1.31 30.04 32.97
N TYR A 229 -2.22 29.09 32.76
CA TYR A 229 -3.64 29.37 32.92
C TYR A 229 -3.93 29.57 34.41
N PRO A 230 -4.63 30.64 34.81
CA PRO A 230 -4.98 30.84 36.22
C PRO A 230 -5.97 29.75 36.65
N VAL A 231 -5.61 29.03 37.72
CA VAL A 231 -6.49 28.09 38.42
C VAL A 231 -7.66 28.88 39.00
N MET A 232 -8.86 28.71 38.46
CA MET A 232 -10.09 29.18 39.10
C MET A 232 -10.29 28.36 40.39
N MET A 233 -10.21 29.03 41.54
CA MET A 233 -10.57 28.43 42.83
C MET A 233 -12.09 28.12 42.86
N PRO A 234 -12.51 26.97 43.41
CA PRO A 234 -13.92 26.69 43.60
C PRO A 234 -14.47 27.55 44.74
N MET A 235 -15.57 28.29 44.50
CA MET A 235 -16.29 28.97 45.57
C MET A 235 -16.98 27.94 46.49
N PRO A 236 -16.93 28.13 47.82
CA PRO A 236 -17.73 27.34 48.74
C PRO A 236 -19.19 27.76 48.67
N ARG A 237 -20.08 26.78 48.90
CA ARG A 237 -21.54 26.94 48.96
C ARG A 237 -21.99 27.83 50.11
#